data_AF-A0AAD8NPR7-F1
#
_entry.id   AF-A0AAD8NPR7-F1
#
_cell.length_a   1.000
_cell.length_b   1.000
_cell.length_c   1.000
_cell.angle_alpha   90.00
_cell.angle_beta   90.00
_cell.angle_gamma   90.00
#
_symmetry.space_group_name_H-M   'P 1'
#
loop_
_entity.id
_entity.type
_entity.pdbx_description
1 polymer ?
#
loop_
_entity_poly.entity_id
_entity_poly.type
_entity_poly.pdbx_seq_one_letter_code
_entity_poly.pdbx_strand_id
1 'polypeptide(L)'
;MVLNLTVSPYDNIRHEINKFCSVHFLHEFYTDMFNQIGQTMKEALQVECTRYAPAIDIININVSKPTIPKNFKPYYEHVKKERTKVCLLSERQRVDEIEAQIEAYIIKIETALKLAEENTLKMQEIFIESLGHF
;
A
#
# COMPACT_ATOMS: atom_id res chain seq x y z
N MET A 1 13.08 43.65 -29.34
CA MET A 1 12.07 42.66 -28.93
C MET A 1 12.25 42.44 -27.43
N VAL A 2 11.57 43.23 -26.62
CA VAL A 2 11.61 43.12 -25.16
C VAL A 2 10.81 41.87 -24.82
N LEU A 3 11.52 40.79 -24.49
CA LEU A 3 10.89 39.59 -23.93
C LEU A 3 10.29 40.00 -22.58
N ASN A 4 8.99 40.29 -22.58
CA ASN A 4 8.18 40.40 -21.39
C ASN A 4 8.16 39.03 -20.69
N LEU A 5 9.21 38.75 -19.93
CA LEU A 5 9.27 37.67 -18.94
C LEU A 5 8.53 38.18 -17.69
N THR A 6 7.22 38.36 -17.77
CA THR A 6 6.40 38.77 -16.61
C THR A 6 5.93 37.59 -15.75
N VAL A 7 6.34 36.37 -16.07
CA VAL A 7 6.10 35.22 -15.20
C VAL A 7 7.43 34.50 -15.00
N SER A 8 8.01 34.69 -13.83
CA SER A 8 9.22 34.00 -13.43
C SER A 8 8.92 32.49 -13.41
N PRO A 9 9.79 31.60 -13.93
CA PRO A 9 9.63 30.15 -13.81
C PRO A 9 9.35 29.70 -12.36
N TYR A 10 9.85 30.47 -11.39
CA TYR A 10 9.62 30.29 -9.96
C TYR A 10 8.18 30.52 -9.50
N ASP A 11 7.41 31.37 -10.18
CA ASP A 11 6.02 31.67 -9.81
C ASP A 11 5.08 30.52 -10.19
N ASN A 12 5.33 29.90 -11.35
CA ASN A 12 4.61 28.69 -11.77
C ASN A 12 4.91 27.53 -10.83
N ILE A 13 6.19 27.33 -10.46
CA ILE A 13 6.60 26.30 -9.50
C ILE A 13 5.92 26.51 -8.15
N ARG A 14 5.89 27.73 -7.62
CA ARG A 14 5.20 28.05 -6.35
C ARG A 14 3.71 27.80 -6.43
N HIS A 15 3.07 28.19 -7.54
CA HIS A 15 1.65 27.97 -7.75
C HIS A 15 1.30 26.48 -7.79
N GLU A 16 2.11 25.68 -8.49
CA GLU A 16 1.91 24.24 -8.62
C GLU A 16 2.16 23.50 -7.29
N ILE A 17 3.20 23.89 -6.53
CA ILE A 17 3.42 23.39 -5.16
C ILE A 17 2.22 23.73 -4.27
N ASN A 18 1.75 24.98 -4.28
CA ASN A 18 0.66 25.40 -3.41
C ASN A 18 -0.66 24.71 -3.76
N LYS A 19 -0.93 24.47 -5.04
CA LYS A 19 -2.07 23.70 -5.51
C LYS A 19 -2.00 22.25 -5.01
N PHE A 20 -0.83 21.63 -5.10
CA PHE A 20 -0.60 20.27 -4.62
C PHE A 20 -0.71 20.16 -3.09
N CYS A 21 -0.12 21.09 -2.34
CA CYS A 21 -0.15 21.13 -0.88
C CYS A 21 -1.53 21.45 -0.29
N SER A 22 -2.49 21.93 -1.09
CA SER A 22 -3.85 22.23 -0.63
C SER A 22 -4.77 21.01 -0.60
N VAL A 23 -4.43 19.95 -1.34
CA VAL A 23 -5.27 18.75 -1.52
C VAL A 23 -4.79 17.59 -0.63
N HIS A 24 -3.50 17.56 -0.28
CA HIS A 24 -2.88 16.41 0.39
C HIS A 24 -2.63 16.64 1.88
N PHE A 25 -2.94 15.63 2.69
CA PHE A 25 -2.60 15.65 4.11
C PHE A 25 -1.09 15.60 4.29
N LEU A 26 -0.58 16.43 5.20
CA LEU A 26 0.85 16.56 5.51
C LEU A 26 1.55 15.20 5.69
N HIS A 27 0.87 14.21 6.28
CA HIS A 27 1.43 12.87 6.49
C HIS A 27 1.71 12.07 5.21
N GLU A 28 0.84 12.17 4.19
CA GLU A 28 1.00 11.47 2.90
C GLU A 28 2.11 12.09 2.06
N PHE A 29 2.28 13.40 2.19
CA PHE A 29 3.39 14.16 1.60
C PHE A 29 4.76 13.65 2.08
N TYR A 30 4.90 13.30 3.36
CA TYR A 30 6.18 12.93 3.96
C TYR A 30 6.61 11.48 3.72
N THR A 31 5.69 10.58 3.37
CA THR A 31 5.99 9.15 3.22
C THR A 31 6.27 8.80 1.77
N ASP A 32 5.32 9.05 0.85
CA ASP A 32 5.40 8.52 -0.52
C ASP A 32 5.24 9.58 -1.62
N MET A 33 4.47 10.65 -1.38
CA MET A 33 4.13 11.60 -2.45
C MET A 33 5.25 12.57 -2.83
N PHE A 34 6.26 12.76 -2.00
CA PHE A 34 7.35 13.70 -2.30
C PHE A 34 8.14 13.34 -3.56
N ASN A 35 8.29 12.04 -3.83
CA ASN A 35 8.96 11.56 -5.03
C ASN A 35 8.15 11.89 -6.30
N GLN A 36 6.82 11.91 -6.19
CA GLN A 36 5.93 12.26 -7.30
C GLN A 36 6.06 13.73 -7.69
N ILE A 37 6.29 14.62 -6.71
CA ILE A 37 6.46 16.06 -6.98
C ILE A 37 7.72 16.33 -7.80
N GLY A 38 8.84 15.69 -7.45
CA GLY A 38 10.09 15.82 -8.22
C GLY A 38 9.90 15.38 -9.68
N GLN A 39 9.13 14.31 -9.89
CA GLN A 39 8.82 13.79 -11.23
C GLN A 39 7.88 14.72 -12.01
N THR A 40 6.78 15.18 -11.40
CA THR A 40 5.85 16.13 -12.03
C THR A 40 6.54 17.45 -12.37
N MET A 41 7.43 17.95 -11.51
CA MET A 41 8.23 19.14 -11.79
C MET A 41 9.21 18.94 -12.94
N LYS A 42 9.85 17.76 -13.02
CA LYS A 42 10.75 17.43 -14.12
C LYS A 42 9.98 17.47 -15.45
N GLU A 43 8.79 16.89 -15.50
CA GLU A 43 7.95 16.87 -16.69
C GLU A 43 7.50 18.29 -17.10
N ALA A 44 6.99 19.08 -16.15
CA ALA A 44 6.57 20.46 -16.40
C ALA A 44 7.72 21.34 -16.91
N LEU A 45 8.91 21.22 -16.31
CA LEU A 45 10.07 22.00 -16.71
C LEU A 45 10.70 21.50 -18.01
N GLN A 46 10.67 20.20 -18.30
CA GLN A 46 11.19 19.67 -19.57
C GLN A 46 10.37 20.19 -20.76
N VAL A 47 9.04 20.29 -20.61
CA VAL A 47 8.16 20.85 -21.64
C VAL A 47 8.49 22.32 -21.92
N GLU A 48 8.68 23.12 -20.88
CA GLU A 48 9.05 24.53 -21.02
C GLU A 48 10.48 24.69 -21.57
N CYS A 49 11.46 23.91 -21.08
CA CYS A 49 12.84 23.97 -21.57
C CYS A 49 12.96 23.57 -23.05
N THR A 50 12.24 22.53 -23.49
CA THR A 50 12.21 22.12 -24.91
C THR A 50 11.70 23.25 -25.83
N ARG A 51 10.81 24.12 -25.33
CA ARG A 51 10.25 25.24 -26.07
C ARG A 51 11.23 26.40 -26.27
N TYR A 52 12.11 26.65 -25.29
CA TYR A 52 13.05 27.79 -25.32
C TYR A 52 14.48 27.41 -25.72
N ALA A 53 14.92 26.16 -25.47
CA ALA A 53 16.24 25.67 -25.82
C ALA A 53 16.23 24.13 -26.01
N PRO A 54 16.14 23.63 -27.27
CA PRO A 54 16.00 22.20 -27.56
C PRO A 54 17.27 21.36 -27.29
N ALA A 55 18.35 21.96 -26.78
CA ALA A 55 19.62 21.29 -26.49
C ALA A 55 19.87 21.07 -24.99
N ILE A 56 18.88 21.34 -24.12
CA ILE A 56 19.02 21.23 -22.67
C ILE A 56 18.03 20.19 -22.15
N ASP A 57 18.57 19.11 -21.60
CA ASP A 57 17.78 18.06 -20.94
C ASP A 57 17.93 18.13 -19.42
N ILE A 58 16.79 18.09 -18.73
CA ILE A 58 16.75 18.05 -17.28
C ILE A 58 16.89 16.59 -16.82
N ILE A 59 18.08 16.25 -16.31
CA ILE A 59 18.39 14.88 -15.88
C ILE A 59 17.61 14.54 -14.60
N ASN A 60 17.66 15.40 -13.58
CA ASN A 60 16.99 15.17 -12.30
C ASN A 60 16.66 16.49 -11.58
N ILE A 61 15.54 16.53 -10.85
CA ILE A 61 15.14 17.62 -9.97
C ILE A 61 15.01 17.10 -8.55
N ASN A 62 15.81 17.65 -7.65
CA ASN A 62 15.73 17.35 -6.23
C ASN A 62 14.97 18.46 -5.52
N VAL A 63 13.81 18.15 -4.98
CA VAL A 63 13.10 19.04 -4.06
C VAL A 63 13.63 18.77 -2.66
N SER A 64 13.82 19.81 -1.84
CA SER A 64 14.19 19.64 -0.43
C SER A 64 12.97 19.28 0.39
N LYS A 65 13.10 18.27 1.28
CA LYS A 65 12.00 17.89 2.17
C LYS A 65 11.63 19.10 3.05
N PRO A 66 10.35 19.48 3.15
CA PRO A 66 9.95 20.61 3.99
C PRO A 66 10.20 20.29 5.46
N THR A 67 10.68 21.28 6.21
CA THR A 67 10.87 21.15 7.66
C THR A 67 9.52 21.17 8.37
N ILE A 68 9.19 20.12 9.13
CA ILE A 68 7.97 20.08 9.94
C ILE A 68 8.04 21.18 11.01
N PRO A 69 7.04 22.08 11.10
CA PRO A 69 6.97 23.06 12.17
C PRO A 69 6.92 22.38 13.55
N LYS A 70 7.70 22.89 14.52
CA LYS A 70 7.81 22.28 15.87
C LYS A 70 6.46 22.08 16.56
N ASN A 71 5.50 22.96 16.31
CA ASN A 71 4.17 22.94 16.91
C ASN A 71 3.31 21.76 16.41
N PHE A 72 3.58 21.25 15.20
CA PHE A 72 2.81 20.17 14.59
C PHE A 72 3.44 18.78 14.83
N LYS A 73 4.70 18.75 15.30
CA LYS A 73 5.42 17.52 15.60
C LYS A 73 4.70 16.58 16.59
N PRO A 74 4.19 17.03 17.75
CA PRO A 74 3.52 16.12 18.69
C PRO A 74 2.22 15.54 18.12
N TYR A 75 1.46 16.33 17.37
CA TYR A 75 0.25 15.87 16.69
C TYR A 75 0.60 14.83 15.60
N TYR A 76 1.65 15.05 14.82
CA TYR A 76 2.13 14.10 13.82
C TYR A 76 2.57 12.77 14.45
N GLU A 77 3.31 12.81 15.55
CA GLU A 77 3.70 11.61 16.29
C GLU A 77 2.50 10.85 16.83
N HIS A 78 1.48 11.56 17.33
CA HIS A 78 0.23 10.95 17.78
C HIS A 78 -0.52 10.27 16.63
N VAL A 79 -0.77 10.99 15.53
CA VAL A 79 -1.48 10.45 14.35
C VAL A 79 -0.74 9.24 13.77
N LYS A 80 0.61 9.29 13.71
CA LYS A 80 1.42 8.17 13.23
C LYS A 80 1.24 6.94 14.13
N LYS A 81 1.32 7.12 15.46
CA LYS A 81 1.11 6.02 16.42
C LYS A 81 -0.28 5.41 16.28
N GLU A 82 -1.32 6.23 16.18
CA GLU A 82 -2.68 5.75 16.04
C GLU A 82 -2.92 5.02 14.69
N ARG A 83 -2.40 5.55 13.57
CA ARG A 83 -2.48 4.86 12.27
C ARG A 83 -1.78 3.50 12.30
N THR A 84 -0.60 3.42 12.92
CA THR A 84 0.12 2.15 13.07
C THR A 84 -0.68 1.16 13.91
N LYS A 85 -1.31 1.59 15.01
CA LYS A 85 -2.16 0.71 15.82
C LYS A 85 -3.33 0.16 15.04
N VAL A 86 -4.06 1.02 14.33
CA VAL A 86 -5.23 0.61 13.52
C VAL A 86 -4.82 -0.37 12.43
N CYS A 87 -3.72 -0.09 11.72
CA CYS A 87 -3.19 -0.98 10.69
C CYS A 87 -2.82 -2.36 11.27
N LEU A 88 -2.09 -2.39 12.40
CA LEU A 88 -1.73 -3.64 13.06
C LEU A 88 -2.96 -4.44 13.55
N LEU A 89 -3.98 -3.77 14.07
CA LEU A 89 -5.22 -4.43 14.50
C LEU A 89 -5.97 -5.03 13.31
N SER A 90 -6.07 -4.29 12.20
CA SER A 90 -6.70 -4.78 10.98
C SER A 90 -5.97 -5.99 10.39
N GLU A 91 -4.64 -5.95 10.36
CA GLU A 91 -3.84 -7.08 9.87
C GLU A 91 -3.95 -8.30 10.79
N ARG A 92 -3.97 -8.09 12.11
CA ARG A 92 -4.21 -9.19 13.08
C ARG A 92 -5.57 -9.83 12.89
N GLN A 93 -6.64 -9.04 12.77
CA GLN A 93 -7.98 -9.56 12.49
C GLN A 93 -8.00 -10.42 11.23
N ARG A 94 -7.33 -9.99 10.17
CA ARG A 94 -7.22 -10.75 8.93
C ARG A 94 -6.48 -12.08 9.14
N VAL A 95 -5.39 -12.08 9.91
CA VAL A 95 -4.65 -13.32 10.23
C VAL A 95 -5.52 -14.26 11.04
N ASP A 96 -6.19 -13.76 12.08
CA ASP A 96 -7.07 -14.57 12.95
C ASP A 96 -8.22 -15.20 12.14
N GLU A 97 -8.81 -14.47 11.19
CA GLU A 97 -9.85 -14.99 10.30
C GLU A 97 -9.32 -16.12 9.38
N ILE A 98 -8.11 -15.97 8.85
CA ILE A 98 -7.48 -16.98 7.99
C ILE A 98 -7.11 -18.21 8.83
N GLU A 99 -6.58 -18.03 10.03
CA GLU A 99 -6.24 -19.12 10.94
C GLU A 99 -7.49 -19.93 11.33
N ALA A 100 -8.60 -19.25 11.66
CA ALA A 100 -9.87 -19.92 11.93
C ALA A 100 -10.40 -20.72 10.72
N GLN A 101 -10.22 -20.20 9.49
CA GLN A 101 -10.59 -20.93 8.27
C GLN A 101 -9.71 -22.17 8.06
N ILE A 102 -8.40 -22.06 8.31
CA ILE A 102 -7.46 -23.17 8.21
C ILE A 102 -7.81 -24.26 9.23
N GLU A 103 -8.07 -23.88 10.48
CA GLU A 103 -8.45 -24.82 11.54
C GLU A 103 -9.74 -25.57 11.19
N ALA A 104 -10.76 -24.85 10.71
CA ALA A 104 -12.02 -25.46 10.26
C ALA A 104 -11.80 -26.45 9.08
N TYR A 105 -10.84 -26.17 8.20
CA TYR A 105 -10.50 -27.06 7.09
C TYR A 105 -9.77 -28.33 7.57
N ILE A 106 -8.85 -28.20 8.52
CA ILE A 106 -8.15 -29.33 9.15
C ILE A 106 -9.16 -30.27 9.80
N ILE A 107 -10.08 -29.74 10.61
CA ILE A 107 -11.13 -30.54 11.28
C ILE A 107 -12.00 -31.29 10.25
N LYS A 108 -12.36 -30.64 9.13
CA LYS A 108 -13.13 -31.29 8.06
C LYS A 108 -12.37 -32.44 7.40
N ILE A 109 -11.07 -32.27 7.16
CA ILE A 109 -10.24 -33.34 6.59
C ILE A 109 -10.12 -34.50 7.58
N GLU A 110 -9.80 -34.21 8.84
CA GLU A 110 -9.61 -35.24 9.87
C GLU A 110 -10.88 -36.07 10.09
N THR A 111 -12.05 -35.41 10.14
CA THR A 111 -13.34 -36.10 10.26
C THR A 111 -13.67 -36.94 9.04
N ALA A 112 -13.37 -36.46 7.83
CA ALA A 112 -13.55 -37.24 6.60
C ALA A 112 -12.64 -38.48 6.55
N LEU A 113 -11.38 -38.35 6.99
CA LEU A 113 -10.43 -39.47 7.07
C LEU A 113 -10.89 -40.54 8.07
N LYS A 114 -11.30 -40.14 9.28
CA LYS A 114 -11.83 -41.06 10.29
C LYS A 114 -13.07 -41.81 9.79
N LEU A 115 -13.99 -41.10 9.14
CA LEU A 115 -15.20 -41.72 8.58
C LEU A 115 -14.85 -42.72 7.47
N ALA A 116 -13.86 -42.41 6.63
CA ALA A 116 -13.39 -43.33 5.60
C ALA A 116 -12.80 -44.61 6.22
N GLU A 117 -11.98 -44.49 7.26
CA GLU A 117 -11.42 -45.63 8.01
C GLU A 117 -12.50 -46.47 8.69
N GLU A 118 -13.50 -45.85 9.33
CA GLU A 118 -14.62 -46.58 9.93
C GLU A 118 -15.44 -47.34 8.87
N ASN A 119 -15.64 -46.74 7.69
CA ASN A 119 -16.37 -47.38 6.60
C ASN A 119 -15.59 -48.57 6.00
N THR A 120 -14.26 -48.48 5.88
CA THR A 120 -13.46 -49.62 5.40
C THR A 120 -13.48 -50.77 6.41
N LEU A 121 -13.40 -50.48 7.71
CA LEU A 121 -13.53 -51.49 8.76
C LEU A 121 -14.89 -52.19 8.73
N LYS A 122 -15.99 -51.44 8.67
CA LYS A 122 -17.36 -52.01 8.57
C LYS A 122 -17.53 -52.89 7.34
N MET A 123 -16.95 -52.48 6.20
CA MET A 123 -17.01 -53.27 4.97
C MET A 123 -16.24 -54.60 5.09
N GLN A 124 -15.10 -54.60 5.79
CA GLN A 124 -14.35 -55.82 6.09
C GLN A 124 -15.12 -56.74 7.04
N GLU A 125 -15.77 -56.21 8.07
CA GLU A 125 -16.60 -56.98 9.01
C GLU A 125 -17.76 -57.68 8.29
N ILE A 126 -18.53 -56.94 7.49
CA ILE A 126 -19.65 -57.49 6.70
C ILE A 126 -19.17 -58.60 5.76
N PHE A 127 -17.99 -58.43 5.15
CA PHE A 127 -17.42 -59.44 4.27
C PHE A 127 -17.08 -60.73 5.03
N ILE A 128 -16.47 -60.63 6.22
CA ILE A 128 -16.14 -61.78 7.07
C ILE A 128 -17.42 -62.52 7.53
N GLU A 129 -18.44 -61.80 7.97
CA GLU A 129 -19.72 -62.40 8.39
C GLU A 129 -20.40 -63.17 7.24
N SER A 130 -20.34 -62.65 6.01
CA SER A 130 -20.91 -63.31 4.83
C SER A 130 -20.18 -64.61 4.45
N LEU A 131 -18.89 -64.71 4.76
CA LEU A 131 -18.09 -65.92 4.51
C LEU A 131 -18.23 -66.98 5.61
N GLY A 132 -18.49 -66.57 6.86
CA GLY A 132 -18.70 -67.49 7.99
C GLY A 132 -20.07 -68.19 8.02
N HIS A 133 -20.96 -67.86 7.08
CA HIS A 133 -22.31 -68.41 6.98
C HIS A 133 -22.45 -69.56 5.95
N PHE A 134 -21.34 -70.02 5.36
CA PHE A 134 -21.20 -71.23 4.53
C PHE A 134 -20.44 -72.33 5.28
#